data_AF-A0A9D5VBX2-F1
#
_entry.id   AF-A0A9D5VBX2-F1
#
_cell.length_a   1.000
_cell.length_b   1.000
_cell.length_c   1.000
_cell.angle_alpha   90.00
_cell.angle_beta   90.00
_cell.angle_gamma   90.00
#
_symmetry.space_group_name_H-M   'P 1'
#
loop_
_entity.id
_entity.type
_entity.pdbx_description
1 polymer ?
#
loop_
_entity_poly.entity_id
_entity_poly.type
_entity_poly.pdbx_seq_one_letter_code
_entity_poly.pdbx_strand_id
1 'polypeptide(L)'
;MKRLLFLVGLALAALAFLASGAELAAHAMGAERGSWLPARDVLRAVAPALYLSVSGGPMWPLLEYALAVPGWLLFGAPGFVLMILFRGVGGKIDPADAQSYQDHEDALFLFDELSAAAQRDGYLDLGDDIHPSDHPDIDPAPAHYGENPISPEDLPERDYLLGPSGPAPRRTRDQDDDDNGDGGGDTPPPLTHLVG
;
A
#
# COMPACT_ATOMS: atom_id res chain seq x y z
N MET A 1 22.78 -20.30 5.71
CA MET A 1 23.52 -19.72 6.86
C MET A 1 23.22 -18.23 7.05
N LYS A 2 23.37 -17.36 6.04
CA LYS A 2 23.06 -15.91 6.15
C LYS A 2 21.64 -15.59 6.64
N ARG A 3 20.63 -16.35 6.16
CA ARG A 3 19.23 -16.25 6.62
C ARG A 3 19.06 -16.55 8.12
N LEU A 4 19.81 -17.51 8.68
CA LEU A 4 19.75 -17.82 10.11
C LEU A 4 20.33 -16.68 10.95
N LEU A 5 21.44 -16.09 10.52
CA LEU A 5 22.05 -14.95 11.22
C LEU A 5 21.14 -13.71 11.19
N PHE A 6 20.44 -13.48 10.08
CA PHE A 6 19.40 -12.45 10.01
C PHE A 6 18.24 -12.72 10.98
N LEU A 7 17.74 -13.96 11.05
CA LEU A 7 16.68 -14.34 11.99
C LEU A 7 17.12 -14.20 13.45
N VAL A 8 18.38 -14.53 13.76
CA VAL A 8 18.97 -14.30 15.08
C VAL A 8 19.03 -12.80 15.38
N GLY A 9 19.45 -11.97 14.42
CA GLY A 9 19.42 -10.51 14.54
C GLY A 9 18.01 -9.97 14.78
N LEU A 10 17.01 -10.49 14.07
CA LEU A 10 15.60 -10.13 14.25
C LEU A 10 15.08 -10.53 15.64
N ALA A 11 15.41 -11.73 16.11
CA ALA A 11 15.04 -12.19 17.44
C ALA A 11 15.69 -11.33 18.53
N LEU A 12 16.96 -10.94 18.37
CA LEU A 12 17.64 -9.99 19.24
C LEU A 12 16.97 -8.60 19.25
N ALA A 13 16.56 -8.11 18.08
CA ALA A 13 15.84 -6.84 17.98
C ALA A 13 14.45 -6.91 18.66
N ALA A 14 13.74 -8.02 18.52
CA ALA A 14 12.47 -8.25 19.24
C ALA A 14 12.68 -8.31 20.76
N LEU A 15 13.74 -8.97 21.22
CA LEU A 15 14.14 -8.96 22.64
C LEU A 15 14.51 -7.56 23.13
N ALA A 16 15.18 -6.75 22.31
CA ALA A 16 15.48 -5.36 22.65
C ALA A 16 14.22 -4.51 22.81
N PHE A 17 13.23 -4.71 21.94
CA PHE A 17 11.92 -4.06 22.06
C PHE A 17 11.19 -4.48 23.34
N LEU A 18 11.18 -5.77 23.65
CA LEU A 18 10.60 -6.29 24.90
C LEU A 18 11.33 -5.74 26.13
N ALA A 19 12.66 -5.66 26.08
CA ALA A 19 13.48 -5.07 27.15
C ALA A 19 13.16 -3.58 27.35
N SER A 20 12.98 -2.83 26.27
CA SER A 20 12.55 -1.42 26.32
C SER A 20 11.14 -1.28 26.91
N GLY A 21 10.20 -2.17 26.56
CA GLY A 21 8.88 -2.21 27.17
C GLY A 21 8.92 -2.56 28.66
N ALA A 22 9.79 -3.48 29.07
CA ALA A 22 10.02 -3.83 30.47
C ALA A 22 10.66 -2.68 31.26
N GLU A 23 11.60 -1.95 30.65
CA GLU A 23 12.16 -0.71 31.22
C GLU A 23 11.08 0.35 31.42
N LEU A 24 10.23 0.57 30.41
CA LEU A 24 9.11 1.51 30.50
C LEU A 24 8.13 1.14 31.60
N ALA A 25 7.79 -0.16 31.71
CA ALA A 25 6.93 -0.67 32.78
C ALA A 25 7.58 -0.50 34.17
N ALA A 26 8.87 -0.78 34.30
CA ALA A 26 9.62 -0.58 35.54
C ALA A 26 9.71 0.91 35.92
N HIS A 27 9.88 1.81 34.94
CA HIS A 27 9.80 3.25 35.14
C HIS A 27 8.41 3.69 35.65
N ALA A 28 7.34 3.13 35.08
CA ALA A 28 5.98 3.43 35.54
C ALA A 28 5.72 2.97 36.99
N MET A 29 6.36 1.88 37.42
CA MET A 29 6.26 1.36 38.79
C MET A 29 7.17 2.08 39.80
N GLY A 30 8.25 2.70 39.33
CA GLY A 30 9.26 3.36 40.16
C GLY A 30 9.48 4.81 39.73
N ALA A 31 8.59 5.70 40.18
CA ALA A 31 8.51 7.11 39.77
C ALA A 31 9.76 7.99 40.02
N GLU A 32 10.85 7.48 40.59
CA GLU A 32 11.96 8.29 41.13
C GLU A 32 13.38 7.89 40.69
N ARG A 33 13.55 7.09 39.64
CA ARG A 33 14.90 6.78 39.12
C ARG A 33 15.06 7.45 37.77
N GLY A 34 16.15 8.20 37.62
CA GLY A 34 16.44 9.11 36.50
C GLY A 34 16.34 8.46 35.12
N SER A 35 16.62 9.20 34.05
CA SER A 35 16.33 8.79 32.65
C SER A 35 16.99 7.50 32.16
N TRP A 36 17.80 6.83 32.98
CA TRP A 36 18.51 5.60 32.67
C TRP A 36 18.25 4.56 33.76
N LEU A 37 17.49 3.51 33.44
CA LEU A 37 17.37 2.33 34.30
C LEU A 37 18.33 1.24 33.83
N PRO A 38 19.25 0.76 34.69
CA PRO A 38 20.10 -0.37 34.33
C PRO A 38 19.27 -1.65 34.26
N ALA A 39 19.62 -2.56 33.35
CA ALA A 39 18.87 -3.80 33.11
C ALA A 39 18.72 -4.68 34.38
N ARG A 40 19.68 -4.62 35.32
CA ARG A 40 19.56 -5.29 36.62
C ARG A 40 18.38 -4.82 37.46
N ASP A 41 18.06 -3.52 37.41
CA ASP A 41 16.95 -2.94 38.17
C ASP A 41 15.62 -3.36 37.55
N VAL A 42 15.57 -3.42 36.21
CA VAL A 42 14.42 -3.94 35.45
C VAL A 42 14.19 -5.41 35.78
N LEU A 43 15.25 -6.22 35.76
CA LEU A 43 15.16 -7.65 36.08
C LEU A 43 14.69 -7.86 37.53
N ARG A 44 15.19 -7.05 38.47
CA ARG A 44 14.75 -7.08 39.87
C ARG A 44 13.28 -6.67 40.02
N ALA A 45 12.81 -5.71 39.24
CA ALA A 45 11.43 -5.23 39.29
C ALA A 45 10.45 -6.22 38.65
N VAL A 46 10.78 -6.75 37.46
CA VAL A 46 9.89 -7.61 36.66
C VAL A 46 9.95 -9.06 37.12
N ALA A 47 11.13 -9.57 37.48
CA ALA A 47 11.35 -10.98 37.81
C ALA A 47 12.28 -11.14 39.04
N PRO A 48 11.83 -10.76 40.25
CA PRO A 48 12.65 -10.78 41.45
C PRO A 48 13.15 -12.19 41.83
N ALA A 49 12.34 -13.24 41.60
CA ALA A 49 12.74 -14.61 41.87
C ALA A 49 13.91 -15.08 40.96
N LEU A 50 13.87 -14.69 39.69
CA LEU A 50 14.93 -14.99 38.73
C LEU A 50 16.21 -14.26 39.11
N TYR A 51 16.12 -12.97 39.45
CA TYR A 51 17.26 -12.18 39.92
C TYR A 51 17.99 -12.86 41.08
N LEU A 52 17.25 -13.30 42.11
CA LEU A 52 17.83 -13.99 43.26
C LEU A 52 18.55 -15.28 42.86
N SER A 53 17.94 -16.08 41.99
CA SER A 53 18.53 -17.34 41.54
C SER A 53 19.84 -17.16 40.75
N VAL A 54 19.93 -16.10 39.94
CA VAL A 54 21.09 -15.83 39.08
C VAL A 54 22.20 -15.10 39.86
N SER A 55 21.82 -14.29 40.86
CA SER A 55 22.75 -13.53 41.69
C SER A 55 23.69 -14.36 42.56
N GLY A 56 23.31 -15.60 42.89
CA GLY A 56 24.16 -16.54 43.62
C GLY A 56 25.16 -17.31 42.75
N GLY A 57 25.13 -17.12 41.42
CA GLY A 57 25.93 -17.89 40.48
C GLY A 57 27.38 -17.40 40.35
N PRO A 58 28.33 -18.27 39.95
CA PRO A 58 29.73 -17.87 39.72
C PRO A 58 29.90 -16.90 38.55
N MET A 59 28.93 -16.85 37.63
CA MET A 59 28.89 -15.92 36.49
C MET A 59 28.29 -14.55 36.84
N TRP A 60 27.79 -14.36 38.06
CA TRP A 60 27.19 -13.11 38.51
C TRP A 60 28.08 -11.87 38.30
N PRO A 61 29.37 -11.85 38.68
CA PRO A 61 30.18 -10.64 38.51
C PRO A 61 30.30 -10.23 37.04
N LEU A 62 30.37 -11.17 36.10
CA LEU A 62 30.38 -10.86 34.66
C LEU A 62 29.02 -10.34 34.20
N LEU A 63 27.94 -10.98 34.65
CA LEU A 63 26.58 -10.60 34.29
C LEU A 63 26.19 -9.24 34.89
N GLU A 64 26.70 -8.91 36.07
CA GLU A 64 26.49 -7.61 36.73
C GLU A 64 27.05 -6.46 35.88
N TYR A 65 28.24 -6.61 35.31
CA TYR A 65 28.80 -5.63 34.38
C TYR A 65 27.97 -5.51 33.10
N ALA A 66 27.48 -6.63 32.56
CA ALA A 66 26.61 -6.61 31.39
C ALA A 66 25.28 -5.89 31.70
N LEU A 67 24.65 -6.20 32.83
CA LEU A 67 23.36 -5.64 33.25
C LEU A 67 23.44 -4.21 33.82
N ALA A 68 24.64 -3.64 33.95
CA ALA A 68 24.82 -2.23 34.27
C ALA A 68 24.37 -1.31 33.12
N VAL A 69 24.34 -1.85 31.91
CA VAL A 69 23.92 -1.16 30.69
C VAL A 69 22.39 -1.29 30.52
N PRO A 70 21.70 -0.31 29.90
CA PRO A 70 20.30 -0.46 29.52
C PRO A 70 20.06 -1.71 28.67
N GLY A 71 18.98 -2.44 28.94
CA GLY A 71 18.64 -3.69 28.28
C GLY A 71 18.41 -3.52 26.79
N TRP A 72 17.82 -2.40 26.37
CA TRP A 72 17.67 -2.08 24.95
C TRP A 72 19.02 -1.96 24.24
N LEU A 73 20.07 -1.47 24.90
CA LEU A 73 21.40 -1.37 24.30
C LEU A 73 22.08 -2.75 24.27
N LEU A 74 21.90 -3.55 25.33
CA LEU A 74 22.48 -4.88 25.47
C LEU A 74 22.04 -5.82 24.35
N PHE A 75 20.75 -5.81 24.00
CA PHE A 75 20.18 -6.67 22.97
C PHE A 75 20.05 -5.96 21.62
N GLY A 76 19.78 -4.66 21.64
CA GLY A 76 19.48 -3.88 20.44
C GLY A 76 20.72 -3.57 19.61
N ALA A 77 21.84 -3.18 20.21
CA ALA A 77 23.08 -2.92 19.46
C ALA A 77 23.58 -4.16 18.70
N PRO A 78 23.77 -5.34 19.32
CA PRO A 78 24.18 -6.53 18.58
C PRO A 78 23.12 -7.00 17.59
N GLY A 79 21.82 -6.91 17.93
CA GLY A 79 20.72 -7.28 17.03
C GLY A 79 20.69 -6.41 15.77
N PHE A 80 20.83 -5.09 15.95
CA PHE A 80 20.85 -4.11 14.86
C PHE A 80 22.10 -4.27 13.97
N VAL A 81 23.26 -4.51 14.56
CA VAL A 81 24.49 -4.80 13.82
C VAL A 81 24.35 -6.07 13.00
N LEU A 82 23.80 -7.16 13.57
CA LEU A 82 23.51 -8.38 12.82
C LEU A 82 22.49 -8.12 11.70
N MET A 83 21.42 -7.37 11.98
CA MET A 83 20.46 -7.01 10.94
C MET A 83 21.14 -6.22 9.83
N ILE A 84 21.97 -5.22 10.08
CA ILE A 84 22.64 -4.48 9.01
C ILE A 84 23.62 -5.35 8.21
N LEU A 85 24.47 -6.12 8.89
CA LEU A 85 25.51 -6.92 8.24
C LEU A 85 24.93 -8.08 7.42
N PHE A 86 23.80 -8.64 7.85
CA PHE A 86 23.16 -9.78 7.19
C PHE A 86 21.86 -9.42 6.43
N ARG A 87 21.39 -8.17 6.53
CA ARG A 87 20.38 -7.62 5.61
C ARG A 87 21.05 -7.62 4.25
N GLY A 88 20.61 -8.54 3.40
CA GLY A 88 21.25 -8.82 2.14
C GLY A 88 21.18 -7.62 1.20
N VAL A 89 22.17 -6.72 1.28
CA VAL A 89 22.43 -5.67 0.26
C VAL A 89 23.19 -6.25 -0.95
N GLY A 90 23.31 -7.58 -1.05
CA GLY A 90 24.11 -8.23 -2.07
C GLY A 90 23.62 -9.61 -2.49
N GLY A 91 22.34 -9.89 -2.29
CA GLY A 91 21.71 -10.92 -3.12
C GLY A 91 21.70 -10.37 -4.53
N LYS A 92 22.28 -11.07 -5.50
CA LYS A 92 21.97 -10.82 -6.91
C LYS A 92 20.45 -10.81 -6.97
N ILE A 93 19.86 -9.63 -7.17
CA ILE A 93 18.44 -9.53 -7.46
C ILE A 93 18.31 -10.39 -8.72
N ASP A 94 17.51 -11.45 -8.64
CA ASP A 94 17.19 -12.25 -9.82
C ASP A 94 16.67 -11.23 -10.86
N PRO A 95 17.15 -11.20 -12.11
CA PRO A 95 16.63 -10.26 -13.09
C PRO A 95 15.09 -10.26 -13.18
N ALA A 96 14.44 -11.39 -12.84
CA ALA A 96 12.99 -11.47 -12.68
C ALA A 96 12.43 -10.65 -11.50
N ASP A 97 13.12 -10.63 -10.36
CA ASP A 97 12.73 -9.83 -9.19
C ASP A 97 13.10 -8.35 -9.37
N ALA A 98 14.17 -8.05 -10.12
CA ALA A 98 14.62 -6.66 -10.36
C ALA A 98 13.57 -5.84 -11.10
N GLN A 99 12.91 -6.46 -12.08
CA GLN A 99 11.78 -5.88 -12.78
C GLN A 99 10.65 -5.56 -11.80
N SER A 100 10.29 -6.50 -10.92
CA SER A 100 9.22 -6.29 -9.93
C SER A 100 9.53 -5.16 -8.93
N TYR A 101 10.80 -4.97 -8.56
CA TYR A 101 11.23 -3.85 -7.71
C TYR A 101 11.14 -2.52 -8.47
N GLN A 102 11.53 -2.49 -9.75
CA GLN A 102 11.39 -1.30 -10.59
C GLN A 102 9.92 -0.94 -10.80
N ASP A 103 9.06 -1.92 -11.10
CA ASP A 103 7.63 -1.70 -11.27
C ASP A 103 6.98 -1.14 -9.98
N HIS A 104 7.46 -1.57 -8.79
CA HIS A 104 7.01 -1.02 -7.51
C HIS A 104 7.53 0.40 -7.26
N GLU A 105 8.77 0.71 -7.64
CA GLU A 105 9.31 2.07 -7.54
C GLU A 105 8.56 3.01 -8.48
N ASP A 106 8.30 2.60 -9.72
CA ASP A 106 7.53 3.36 -10.71
C ASP A 106 6.09 3.59 -10.25
N ALA A 107 5.45 2.60 -9.59
CA ALA A 107 4.12 2.76 -9.02
C ALA A 107 4.06 3.80 -7.89
N LEU A 108 5.15 3.98 -7.12
CA LEU A 108 5.21 5.03 -6.09
C LEU A 108 5.30 6.43 -6.71
N PHE A 109 5.99 6.57 -7.85
CA PHE A 109 6.10 7.86 -8.55
C PHE A 109 4.88 8.18 -9.43
N LEU A 110 4.12 7.17 -9.85
CA LEU A 110 2.93 7.35 -10.68
C LEU A 110 1.89 8.27 -10.01
N PHE A 111 1.71 8.15 -8.69
CA PHE A 111 0.75 8.98 -7.95
C PHE A 111 1.17 10.45 -7.91
N ASP A 112 2.46 10.72 -7.66
CA ASP A 112 3.02 12.07 -7.66
C ASP A 112 2.94 12.70 -9.07
N GLU A 113 3.17 11.91 -10.11
CA GLU A 113 3.05 12.38 -11.49
C GLU A 113 1.58 12.65 -11.89
N LEU A 114 0.65 11.77 -11.52
CA LEU A 114 -0.79 11.94 -11.76
C LEU A 114 -1.35 13.15 -11.02
N SER A 115 -0.97 13.33 -9.75
CA SER A 115 -1.41 14.49 -8.96
C SER A 115 -0.85 15.80 -9.50
N ALA A 116 0.42 15.83 -9.90
CA ALA A 116 1.03 16.98 -10.57
C ALA A 116 0.38 17.28 -11.92
N ALA A 117 0.02 16.25 -12.71
CA ALA A 117 -0.70 16.41 -13.96
C ALA A 117 -2.12 16.95 -13.74
N ALA A 118 -2.87 16.39 -12.79
CA ALA A 118 -4.21 16.88 -12.43
C ALA A 118 -4.18 18.34 -11.95
N GLN A 119 -3.14 18.74 -11.21
CA GLN A 119 -2.96 20.13 -10.81
C GLN A 119 -2.70 21.06 -12.00
N ARG A 120 -1.89 20.63 -12.98
CA ARG A 120 -1.64 21.40 -14.21
C ARG A 120 -2.87 21.50 -15.11
N ASP A 121 -3.68 20.45 -15.16
CA ASP A 121 -4.94 20.40 -15.93
C ASP A 121 -6.08 21.15 -15.23
N GLY A 122 -5.83 21.78 -14.08
CA GLY A 122 -6.79 22.64 -13.39
C GLY A 122 -7.84 21.88 -12.59
N TYR A 123 -7.70 20.56 -12.39
CA TYR A 123 -8.65 19.77 -11.56
C TYR A 123 -8.70 20.22 -10.09
N LEU A 124 -7.65 20.89 -9.60
CA LEU A 124 -7.61 21.49 -8.27
C LEU A 124 -8.01 22.98 -8.25
N ASP A 125 -8.26 23.58 -9.43
CA ASP A 125 -8.68 24.99 -9.60
C ASP A 125 -10.19 25.10 -9.90
N LEU A 126 -10.93 23.98 -9.90
CA LEU A 126 -12.39 24.00 -9.73
C LEU A 126 -12.67 24.41 -8.28
N GLY A 127 -12.83 25.72 -8.10
CA GLY A 127 -13.08 26.35 -6.82
C GLY A 127 -14.25 25.72 -6.05
N ASP A 128 -14.09 25.68 -4.73
CA ASP A 128 -15.09 25.48 -3.67
C ASP A 128 -15.99 24.23 -3.69
N ASP A 129 -16.27 23.57 -4.81
CA ASP A 129 -17.28 22.51 -4.92
C ASP A 129 -16.80 21.12 -4.42
N ILE A 130 -15.56 21.01 -3.94
CA ILE A 130 -14.99 19.77 -3.38
C ILE A 130 -15.00 19.79 -1.84
N HIS A 131 -15.73 20.72 -1.22
CA HIS A 131 -15.95 20.68 0.22
C HIS A 131 -16.80 19.43 0.54
N PRO A 132 -16.45 18.60 1.53
CA PRO A 132 -17.23 17.40 1.88
C PRO A 132 -18.70 17.67 2.25
N SER A 133 -19.07 18.93 2.43
CA SER A 133 -20.43 19.40 2.68
C SER A 133 -21.20 19.79 1.42
N ASP A 134 -20.52 20.01 0.30
CA ASP A 134 -21.15 20.14 -1.02
C ASP A 134 -21.39 18.74 -1.56
N HIS A 135 -22.41 18.10 -1.00
CA HIS A 135 -22.96 16.92 -1.61
C HIS A 135 -23.49 17.35 -2.99
N PRO A 136 -22.97 16.83 -4.12
CA PRO A 136 -23.71 16.96 -5.37
C PRO A 136 -25.11 16.43 -5.08
N ASP A 137 -26.15 17.16 -5.45
CA ASP A 137 -27.51 16.65 -5.40
C ASP A 137 -27.50 15.31 -6.14
N ILE A 138 -27.47 14.22 -5.37
CA ILE A 138 -27.41 12.87 -5.91
C ILE A 138 -28.79 12.66 -6.50
N ASP A 139 -28.94 12.95 -7.79
CA ASP A 139 -30.12 12.59 -8.53
C ASP A 139 -30.20 11.06 -8.48
N PRO A 140 -31.17 10.48 -7.76
CA PRO A 140 -31.26 9.04 -7.62
C PRO A 140 -31.33 8.44 -9.01
N ALA A 141 -30.47 7.45 -9.26
CA ALA A 141 -30.47 6.75 -10.54
C ALA A 141 -31.91 6.31 -10.87
N PRO A 142 -32.41 6.61 -12.09
CA PRO A 142 -33.78 6.31 -12.43
C PRO A 142 -34.07 4.82 -12.28
N ALA A 143 -35.28 4.49 -11.80
CA ALA A 143 -35.65 3.15 -11.30
C ALA A 143 -35.40 2.00 -12.30
N HIS A 144 -35.35 2.30 -13.61
CA HIS A 144 -35.08 1.30 -14.65
C HIS A 144 -33.69 0.64 -14.54
N TYR A 145 -32.74 1.22 -13.82
CA TYR A 145 -31.44 0.60 -13.55
C TYR A 145 -31.50 -0.51 -12.47
N GLY A 146 -32.55 -0.54 -11.64
CA GLY A 146 -32.75 -1.58 -10.62
C GLY A 146 -33.80 -2.65 -11.01
N GLU A 147 -34.67 -2.33 -11.96
CA GLU A 147 -35.82 -3.17 -12.32
C GLU A 147 -35.52 -4.15 -13.46
N ASN A 148 -34.49 -3.89 -14.27
CA ASN A 148 -34.07 -4.80 -15.32
C ASN A 148 -32.83 -5.59 -14.86
N PRO A 149 -32.95 -6.90 -14.56
CA PRO A 149 -31.76 -7.73 -14.43
C PRO A 149 -31.00 -7.64 -15.76
N ILE A 150 -29.78 -7.09 -15.71
CA ILE A 150 -28.91 -7.01 -16.87
C ILE A 150 -28.71 -8.45 -17.35
N SER A 151 -29.21 -8.76 -18.55
CA SER A 151 -29.00 -10.07 -19.14
C SER A 151 -27.49 -10.23 -19.36
N PRO A 152 -26.88 -11.36 -18.97
CA PRO A 152 -25.44 -11.59 -19.17
C PRO A 152 -25.01 -11.44 -20.63
N GLU A 153 -25.96 -11.58 -21.57
CA GLU A 153 -25.81 -11.46 -23.01
C GLU A 153 -25.68 -10.00 -23.50
N ASP A 154 -26.15 -9.03 -22.70
CA ASP A 154 -26.08 -7.59 -23.01
C ASP A 154 -24.83 -6.91 -22.42
N LEU A 155 -24.05 -7.63 -21.62
CA LEU A 155 -22.78 -7.13 -21.12
C LEU A 155 -21.77 -7.21 -22.27
N PRO A 156 -21.12 -6.09 -22.66
CA PRO A 156 -20.02 -6.16 -23.60
C PRO A 156 -18.97 -7.09 -23.02
N GLU A 157 -18.55 -8.10 -23.79
CA GLU A 157 -17.45 -9.01 -23.44
C GLU A 157 -16.22 -8.15 -23.14
N ARG A 158 -15.98 -7.88 -21.85
CA ARG A 158 -14.82 -7.12 -21.41
C ARG A 158 -13.64 -8.08 -21.42
N ASP A 159 -12.84 -8.01 -22.48
CA ASP A 159 -11.58 -8.71 -22.55
C ASP A 159 -10.57 -8.00 -21.62
N TYR A 160 -10.46 -8.47 -20.37
CA TYR A 160 -9.64 -7.83 -19.33
C TYR A 160 -8.12 -7.90 -19.59
N LEU A 161 -7.70 -8.55 -20.68
CA LEU A 161 -6.30 -8.75 -21.06
C LEU A 161 -5.82 -7.82 -22.19
N LEU A 162 -6.72 -7.14 -22.89
CA LEU A 162 -6.40 -6.24 -23.98
C LEU A 162 -7.16 -4.93 -23.74
N GLY A 163 -6.42 -3.80 -23.63
CA GLY A 163 -6.99 -2.47 -23.43
C GLY A 163 -8.12 -2.13 -24.43
N PRO A 164 -8.89 -1.05 -24.18
CA PRO A 164 -10.22 -0.84 -24.74
C PRO A 164 -10.28 -1.13 -26.24
N SER A 165 -10.86 -2.28 -26.60
CA SER A 165 -11.19 -2.60 -27.97
C SER A 165 -12.19 -1.56 -28.45
N GLY A 166 -11.80 -0.77 -29.46
CA GLY A 166 -12.63 0.26 -30.07
C GLY A 166 -14.00 -0.28 -30.51
N PRO A 167 -14.99 0.60 -30.74
CA PRO A 167 -16.37 0.20 -30.96
C PRO A 167 -16.48 -0.81 -32.11
N ALA A 168 -17.03 -1.98 -31.81
CA ALA A 168 -17.28 -3.01 -32.79
C ALA A 168 -18.25 -2.48 -33.87
N PRO A 169 -18.02 -2.79 -35.16
CA PRO A 169 -18.92 -2.35 -36.22
C PRO A 169 -20.26 -3.08 -36.08
N ARG A 170 -21.34 -2.32 -35.91
CA ARG A 170 -22.73 -2.80 -36.03
C ARG A 170 -22.92 -3.43 -37.41
N ARG A 171 -23.01 -4.77 -37.46
CA ARG A 171 -23.57 -5.52 -38.59
C ARG A 171 -24.96 -6.01 -38.20
N THR A 172 -25.99 -5.25 -38.58
CA THR A 172 -26.90 -5.50 -39.71
C THR A 172 -27.88 -6.65 -39.46
N ARG A 173 -29.17 -6.34 -39.34
CA ARG A 173 -30.27 -7.12 -39.95
C ARG A 173 -31.58 -6.38 -39.74
N ASP A 174 -32.09 -5.76 -40.78
CA ASP A 174 -33.52 -5.81 -41.09
C ASP A 174 -33.62 -5.79 -42.60
N GLN A 175 -34.17 -6.88 -43.08
CA GLN A 175 -34.27 -7.29 -44.46
C GLN A 175 -35.76 -7.45 -44.73
N ASP A 176 -36.21 -6.78 -45.80
CA ASP A 176 -37.35 -7.06 -46.67
C ASP A 176 -38.71 -7.38 -46.01
N ASP A 177 -39.72 -6.54 -46.29
CA ASP A 177 -40.96 -6.97 -46.95
C ASP A 177 -41.89 -5.76 -47.23
N ASP A 178 -42.34 -5.68 -48.50
CA ASP A 178 -43.61 -5.14 -49.00
C ASP A 178 -43.94 -3.64 -48.83
N ASP A 179 -44.66 -2.92 -49.70
CA ASP A 179 -45.25 -3.10 -51.02
C ASP A 179 -45.94 -1.73 -51.34
N ASN A 180 -45.97 -1.37 -52.62
CA ASN A 180 -46.91 -0.44 -53.27
C ASN A 180 -46.97 1.09 -53.00
N GLY A 181 -47.04 1.82 -54.13
CA GLY A 181 -47.77 3.09 -54.27
C GLY A 181 -46.88 4.31 -54.54
N ASP A 182 -46.54 4.61 -55.80
CA ASP A 182 -47.33 5.46 -56.72
C ASP A 182 -47.02 6.96 -56.59
N GLY A 183 -46.61 7.55 -57.73
CA GLY A 183 -47.05 8.89 -58.10
C GLY A 183 -46.05 10.05 -57.98
N GLY A 184 -45.50 10.44 -59.14
CA GLY A 184 -45.13 11.84 -59.47
C GLY A 184 -43.83 12.33 -58.84
N GLY A 185 -42.83 12.78 -59.57
CA GLY A 185 -42.91 13.77 -60.64
C GLY A 185 -41.92 14.89 -60.29
N ASP A 186 -41.30 15.47 -61.33
CA ASP A 186 -40.58 16.75 -61.31
C ASP A 186 -39.09 16.79 -60.89
N THR A 187 -38.26 16.56 -61.92
CA THR A 187 -37.19 17.44 -62.45
C THR A 187 -36.11 18.06 -61.53
N PRO A 188 -34.83 18.06 -61.98
CA PRO A 188 -33.70 18.64 -61.26
C PRO A 188 -33.40 20.10 -61.66
N PRO A 189 -32.64 20.83 -60.83
CA PRO A 189 -31.70 21.82 -61.33
C PRO A 189 -30.28 21.69 -60.71
N PRO A 190 -29.28 22.42 -61.25
CA PRO A 190 -27.93 21.90 -61.45
C PRO A 190 -26.86 22.50 -60.50
N LEU A 191 -25.68 21.87 -60.63
CA LEU A 191 -24.31 22.29 -60.25
C LEU A 191 -24.06 23.80 -60.09
N THR A 192 -23.39 24.18 -59.00
CA THR A 192 -22.43 25.30 -59.02
C THR A 192 -21.24 25.09 -58.06
N HIS A 193 -20.06 25.36 -58.60
CA HIS A 193 -18.72 25.45 -58.00
C HIS A 193 -18.58 26.42 -56.82
N LEU A 194 -17.57 26.20 -55.95
CA LEU A 194 -16.47 27.11 -55.57
C LEU A 194 -15.62 26.39 -54.49
N VAL A 195 -14.44 25.80 -54.76
CA VAL A 195 -13.09 26.40 -54.83
C VAL A 195 -12.91 27.73 -54.11
N GLY A 196 -12.02 27.72 -53.11
CA GLY A 196 -11.50 28.85 -52.37
C GLY A 196 -10.78 28.37 -51.12
#